data_AF-A0A4Y9XZC9-F1
#
_entry.id   AF-A0A4Y9XZC9-F1
#
_cell.length_a   1.000
_cell.length_b   1.000
_cell.length_c   1.000
_cell.angle_alpha   90.00
_cell.angle_beta   90.00
_cell.angle_gamma   90.00
#
_symmetry.space_group_name_H-M   'P 1'
#
loop_
_entity.id
_entity.type
_entity.pdbx_description
1 polymer ?
#
loop_
_entity_poly.entity_id
_entity_poly.type
_entity_poly.pdbx_seq_one_letter_code
_entity_poly.pdbx_strand_id
1 'polypeptide(L)'
;MAPAASAKHFIARHPRYSTLLALVLVGLLFVYAQGPPDPPYFNKHNPLKTWISEEDRRYQQTLREREGMVRKWGPTPDRVQAFPPQDDFYTLWDFYIPSFRCPHRVERVGALGDGGKWVCGLERIAQQDSCVIYSFGINNESSFEAALLRAAPRCQVWGYDFSVPNFGPEITEDYSLRSRSHFKSWGLGSADNYGPDANPPFYTLQTLMAMNGHSFID
;
A
#
# COMPACT_ATOMS: atom_id res chain seq x y z
N MET A 1 46.24 -52.39 41.38
CA MET A 1 46.69 -51.77 40.12
C MET A 1 46.34 -52.73 38.97
N ALA A 2 45.28 -52.45 38.23
CA ALA A 2 44.93 -53.18 37.00
C ALA A 2 45.43 -52.37 35.79
N PRO A 3 46.01 -53.00 34.76
CA PRO A 3 46.57 -52.26 33.65
C PRO A 3 45.45 -51.76 32.72
N ALA A 4 45.56 -50.50 32.31
CA ALA A 4 44.68 -49.89 31.33
C ALA A 4 44.88 -50.58 29.97
N ALA A 5 43.85 -51.29 29.49
CA ALA A 5 43.83 -51.84 28.15
C ALA A 5 43.80 -50.67 27.14
N SER A 6 44.90 -50.54 26.39
CA SER A 6 45.11 -49.53 25.36
C SER A 6 44.07 -49.67 24.25
N ALA A 7 43.28 -48.61 24.01
CA ALA A 7 42.23 -48.52 22.99
C ALA A 7 42.65 -48.92 21.57
N LYS A 8 43.97 -48.95 21.29
CA LYS A 8 44.55 -49.40 20.01
C LYS A 8 44.24 -50.87 19.67
N HIS A 9 43.95 -51.73 20.65
CA HIS A 9 43.68 -53.15 20.39
C HIS A 9 42.24 -53.48 19.97
N PHE A 10 41.27 -52.59 20.18
CA PHE A 10 39.88 -52.87 19.84
C PHE A 10 39.58 -52.64 18.35
N ILE A 11 40.18 -51.58 17.77
CA ILE A 11 39.99 -51.19 16.36
C ILE A 11 40.48 -52.27 15.40
N ALA A 12 41.53 -53.01 15.77
CA ALA A 12 42.17 -53.99 14.91
C ALA A 12 41.45 -55.35 14.80
N ARG A 13 40.51 -55.67 15.70
CA ARG A 13 39.85 -57.00 15.71
C ARG A 13 38.60 -57.09 14.86
N HIS A 14 37.90 -55.97 14.64
CA HIS A 14 36.59 -55.94 13.98
C HIS A 14 36.39 -54.66 13.14
N PRO A 15 37.11 -54.52 12.01
CA PRO A 15 37.13 -53.27 11.23
C PRO A 15 35.76 -52.90 10.65
N ARG A 16 34.94 -53.90 10.26
CA ARG A 16 33.58 -53.68 9.73
C ARG A 16 32.61 -53.12 10.76
N TYR A 17 32.71 -53.55 12.01
CA TYR A 17 31.86 -53.05 13.09
C TYR A 17 32.32 -51.68 13.56
N SER A 18 33.63 -51.42 13.53
CA SER A 18 34.20 -50.11 13.86
C SER A 18 33.84 -49.04 12.82
N THR A 19 33.86 -49.38 11.53
CA THR A 19 33.40 -48.45 10.47
C THR A 19 31.90 -48.21 10.55
N LEU A 20 31.09 -49.23 10.82
CA LEU A 20 29.64 -49.09 10.95
C LEU A 20 29.26 -48.24 12.17
N LEU A 21 29.94 -48.43 13.31
CA LEU A 21 29.77 -47.59 14.49
C LEU A 21 30.18 -46.13 14.20
N ALA A 22 31.29 -45.91 13.51
CA ALA A 22 31.73 -44.56 13.13
C ALA A 22 30.72 -43.86 12.21
N LEU A 23 30.15 -44.58 11.22
CA LEU A 23 29.11 -44.04 10.35
C LEU A 23 27.83 -43.71 11.12
N VAL A 24 27.42 -44.56 12.07
CA VAL A 24 26.26 -44.30 12.93
C VAL A 24 26.50 -43.08 13.82
N LEU A 25 27.69 -42.97 14.42
CA LEU A 25 28.04 -41.82 15.27
C LEU A 25 28.12 -40.51 14.47
N VAL A 26 28.66 -40.54 13.25
CA VAL A 26 28.69 -39.38 12.34
C VAL A 26 27.28 -39.01 11.88
N GLY A 27 26.44 -40.01 11.56
CA GLY A 27 25.03 -39.78 11.22
C GLY A 27 24.24 -39.17 12.38
N LEU A 28 24.43 -39.68 13.60
CA LEU A 28 23.82 -39.12 14.81
C LEU A 28 24.33 -37.70 15.08
N LEU A 29 25.63 -37.44 14.95
CA LEU A 29 26.21 -36.09 15.06
C LEU A 29 25.64 -35.14 14.02
N PHE A 30 25.45 -35.59 12.79
CA PHE A 30 24.84 -34.78 11.74
C PHE A 30 23.38 -34.44 12.06
N VAL A 31 22.60 -35.41 12.54
CA VAL A 31 21.22 -35.19 12.99
C VAL A 31 21.15 -34.27 14.20
N TYR A 32 22.03 -34.43 15.19
CA TYR A 32 22.08 -33.53 16.35
C TYR A 32 22.58 -32.12 16.01
N ALA A 33 23.51 -32.00 15.05
CA ALA A 33 24.03 -30.72 14.56
C ALA A 33 23.02 -29.94 13.71
N GLN A 34 22.01 -30.62 13.12
CA GLN A 34 20.91 -29.97 12.42
C GLN A 34 19.93 -29.23 13.34
N GLY A 35 20.09 -29.34 14.67
CA GLY A 35 19.22 -28.67 15.64
C GLY A 35 17.80 -29.27 15.66
N PRO A 36 16.95 -28.84 16.60
CA PRO A 36 15.52 -29.18 16.51
C PRO A 36 14.97 -28.70 15.16
N PRO A 37 14.03 -29.43 14.53
CA PRO A 37 13.35 -28.93 13.35
C PRO A 37 12.79 -27.55 13.66
N ASP A 38 12.93 -26.61 12.71
CA ASP A 38 12.34 -25.29 12.85
C ASP A 38 10.88 -25.48 13.31
N PRO A 39 10.45 -24.81 14.39
CA PRO A 39 9.06 -24.88 14.80
C PRO A 39 8.19 -24.57 13.57
N PRO A 40 7.05 -25.26 13.38
CA PRO A 40 6.19 -25.01 12.24
C PRO A 40 5.99 -23.50 12.13
N TYR A 41 6.13 -22.98 10.91
CA TYR A 41 6.10 -21.56 10.53
C TYR A 41 4.75 -20.86 10.86
N PHE A 42 3.98 -21.38 11.80
CA PHE A 42 2.91 -20.70 12.51
C PHE A 42 3.48 -20.04 13.75
N ASN A 43 4.47 -19.19 13.55
CA ASN A 43 4.88 -18.26 14.58
C ASN A 43 3.68 -17.33 14.83
N LYS A 44 3.22 -17.22 16.08
CA LYS A 44 2.24 -16.22 16.57
C LYS A 44 2.78 -14.78 16.47
N HIS A 45 3.58 -14.47 15.47
CA HIS A 45 3.94 -13.10 15.13
C HIS A 45 2.68 -12.44 14.60
N ASN A 46 2.40 -11.22 15.07
CA ASN A 46 1.28 -10.42 14.58
C ASN A 46 1.39 -10.33 13.05
N PRO A 47 0.56 -11.09 12.29
CA PRO A 47 0.79 -11.30 10.87
C PRO A 47 0.72 -9.98 10.10
N LEU A 48 -0.06 -9.02 10.60
CA LEU A 48 -0.18 -7.69 10.03
C LEU A 48 1.11 -6.87 10.20
N LYS A 49 1.76 -6.91 11.36
CA LYS A 49 2.99 -6.15 11.60
C LYS A 49 4.13 -6.65 10.69
N THR A 50 4.29 -7.97 10.60
CA THR A 50 5.29 -8.57 9.71
C THR A 50 4.97 -8.28 8.25
N TRP A 51 3.71 -8.42 7.84
CA TRP A 51 3.26 -8.07 6.49
C TRP A 51 3.57 -6.62 6.12
N ILE A 52 3.18 -5.66 6.96
CA ILE A 52 3.44 -4.24 6.73
C ILE A 52 4.94 -3.98 6.63
N SER A 53 5.76 -4.61 7.48
CA SER A 53 7.22 -4.48 7.41
C SER A 53 7.80 -5.04 6.11
N GLU A 54 7.25 -6.13 5.58
CA GLU A 54 7.68 -6.70 4.30
C GLU A 54 7.26 -5.83 3.11
N GLU A 55 6.03 -5.31 3.12
CA GLU A 55 5.53 -4.37 2.10
C GLU A 55 6.27 -3.04 2.12
N ASP A 56 6.59 -2.51 3.31
CA ASP A 56 7.45 -1.32 3.42
C ASP A 56 8.83 -1.59 2.82
N ARG A 57 9.45 -2.75 3.10
CA ARG A 57 10.73 -3.11 2.47
C ARG A 57 10.65 -3.16 0.93
N ARG A 58 9.53 -3.65 0.37
CA ARG A 58 9.27 -3.66 -1.08
C ARG A 58 9.10 -2.23 -1.61
N TYR A 59 8.33 -1.39 -0.92
CA TYR A 59 8.15 0.01 -1.26
C TYR A 59 9.48 0.78 -1.25
N GLN A 60 10.32 0.60 -0.22
CA GLN A 60 11.66 1.18 -0.16
C GLN A 60 12.54 0.74 -1.34
N GLN A 61 12.38 -0.49 -1.83
CA GLN A 61 13.07 -0.94 -3.04
C GLN A 61 12.58 -0.18 -4.27
N THR A 62 11.28 -0.02 -4.45
CA THR A 62 10.71 0.77 -5.56
C THR A 62 11.18 2.23 -5.53
N LEU A 63 11.32 2.85 -4.34
CA LEU A 63 11.87 4.21 -4.24
C LEU A 63 13.31 4.28 -4.77
N ARG A 64 14.16 3.30 -4.44
CA ARG A 64 15.54 3.24 -4.98
C ARG A 64 15.55 3.02 -6.50
N GLU A 65 14.67 2.18 -7.01
CA GLU A 65 14.53 1.94 -8.46
C GLU A 65 14.03 3.20 -9.19
N ARG A 66 13.09 3.94 -8.58
CA ARG A 66 12.61 5.24 -9.07
C ARG A 66 13.74 6.26 -9.15
N GLU A 67 14.55 6.38 -8.10
CA GLU A 67 15.75 7.23 -8.15
C GLU A 67 16.72 6.79 -9.25
N GLY A 68 16.92 5.48 -9.41
CA GLY A 68 17.72 4.92 -10.49
C GLY A 68 17.19 5.31 -11.88
N MET A 69 15.87 5.31 -12.06
CA MET A 69 15.21 5.76 -13.29
C MET A 69 15.46 7.24 -13.55
N VAL A 70 15.33 8.10 -12.53
CA VAL A 70 15.65 9.54 -12.64
C VAL A 70 17.13 9.75 -13.00
N ARG A 71 18.06 9.03 -12.36
CA ARG A 71 19.50 9.13 -12.64
C ARG A 71 19.86 8.64 -14.05
N LYS A 72 19.20 7.59 -14.54
CA LYS A 72 19.47 6.99 -15.86
C LYS A 72 18.94 7.84 -17.01
N TRP A 73 17.70 8.31 -16.89
CA TRP A 73 17.01 9.00 -17.99
C TRP A 73 17.04 10.52 -17.85
N GLY A 74 17.40 11.04 -16.67
CA GLY A 74 17.51 12.46 -16.41
C GLY A 74 16.23 13.28 -16.56
N PRO A 75 14.98 12.77 -16.41
CA PRO A 75 13.86 13.68 -16.40
C PRO A 75 13.93 14.53 -15.14
N THR A 76 14.03 15.83 -15.34
CA THR A 76 13.55 16.79 -14.37
C THR A 76 12.01 16.69 -14.31
N PRO A 77 11.36 17.05 -13.18
CA PRO A 77 9.91 16.92 -13.05
C PRO A 77 9.10 17.55 -14.19
N ASP A 78 9.60 18.64 -14.80
CA ASP A 78 9.01 19.33 -15.96
C ASP A 78 9.04 18.51 -17.27
N ARG A 79 9.86 17.46 -17.35
CA ARG A 79 9.97 16.57 -18.51
C ARG A 79 9.14 15.30 -18.39
N VAL A 80 8.52 15.07 -17.24
CA VAL A 80 7.71 13.87 -17.00
C VAL A 80 6.26 14.15 -17.39
N GLN A 81 5.83 13.56 -18.50
CA GLN A 81 4.46 13.71 -18.98
C GLN A 81 3.60 12.52 -18.55
N ALA A 82 2.35 12.79 -18.15
CA ALA A 82 1.38 11.74 -17.85
C ALA A 82 0.96 10.95 -19.10
N PHE A 83 0.81 11.64 -20.22
CA PHE A 83 0.38 11.07 -21.49
C PHE A 83 1.23 11.66 -22.62
N PRO A 84 2.50 11.24 -22.75
CA PRO A 84 3.38 11.76 -23.78
C PRO A 84 2.86 11.39 -25.19
N PRO A 85 3.16 12.20 -26.22
CA PRO A 85 3.02 11.77 -27.60
C PRO A 85 3.88 10.51 -27.86
N GLN A 86 3.58 9.75 -28.94
CA GLN A 86 4.25 8.49 -29.26
C GLN A 86 5.79 8.61 -29.22
N ASP A 87 6.47 7.54 -28.77
CA ASP A 87 7.94 7.33 -28.69
C ASP A 87 8.69 7.72 -27.39
N ASP A 88 8.00 7.99 -26.27
CA ASP A 88 8.67 8.08 -24.96
C ASP A 88 8.89 6.70 -24.30
N PHE A 89 10.06 6.52 -23.66
CA PHE A 89 10.41 5.25 -22.99
C PHE A 89 9.77 5.06 -21.62
N TYR A 90 9.13 6.11 -21.09
CA TYR A 90 8.47 6.12 -19.79
C TYR A 90 7.40 7.20 -19.78
N THR A 91 6.44 7.04 -18.87
CA THR A 91 5.41 8.02 -18.54
C THR A 91 5.52 8.40 -17.06
N LEU A 92 4.77 9.41 -16.63
CA LEU A 92 4.60 9.72 -15.21
C LEU A 92 4.22 8.47 -14.40
N TRP A 93 3.35 7.62 -14.95
CA TRP A 93 2.80 6.46 -14.26
C TRP A 93 3.84 5.37 -13.97
N ASP A 94 4.90 5.29 -14.77
CA ASP A 94 6.00 4.34 -14.54
C ASP A 94 6.86 4.70 -13.31
N PHE A 95 6.83 5.96 -12.88
CA PHE A 95 7.44 6.36 -11.61
C PHE A 95 6.56 5.93 -10.42
N TYR A 96 5.25 5.88 -10.57
CA TYR A 96 4.29 5.67 -9.47
C TYR A 96 3.56 4.32 -9.55
N ILE A 97 4.32 3.24 -9.77
CA ILE A 97 3.76 1.89 -9.75
C ILE A 97 3.15 1.53 -8.38
N PRO A 98 2.09 0.70 -8.35
CA PRO A 98 1.54 0.16 -7.11
C PRO A 98 2.56 -0.78 -6.46
N SER A 99 3.31 -0.24 -5.50
CA SER A 99 4.46 -0.90 -4.86
C SER A 99 4.23 -1.27 -3.40
N PHE A 100 3.01 -1.03 -2.91
CA PHE A 100 2.58 -1.40 -1.57
C PHE A 100 1.27 -2.19 -1.65
N ARG A 101 1.28 -3.45 -1.24
CA ARG A 101 0.08 -4.30 -1.24
C ARG A 101 -0.77 -4.03 0.00
N CYS A 102 -2.02 -3.68 -0.26
CA CYS A 102 -3.06 -3.53 0.76
C CYS A 102 -3.15 -4.79 1.66
N PRO A 103 -3.10 -4.64 3.00
CA PRO A 103 -3.34 -5.74 3.94
C PRO A 103 -4.84 -6.04 4.16
N HIS A 104 -5.70 -5.26 3.51
CA HIS A 104 -7.17 -5.32 3.61
C HIS A 104 -7.78 -5.74 2.29
N ARG A 105 -9.12 -5.83 2.24
CA ARG A 105 -9.80 -6.11 0.99
C ARG A 105 -9.56 -4.97 0.00
N VAL A 106 -9.14 -5.34 -1.20
CA VAL A 106 -9.04 -4.43 -2.35
C VAL A 106 -10.28 -4.63 -3.20
N GLU A 107 -11.01 -3.55 -3.45
CA GLU A 107 -12.20 -3.59 -4.28
C GLU A 107 -12.31 -2.40 -5.20
N ARG A 108 -12.99 -2.63 -6.32
CA ARG A 108 -13.17 -1.63 -7.37
C ARG A 108 -14.51 -0.95 -7.14
N VAL A 109 -14.47 0.32 -6.76
CA VAL A 109 -15.62 1.13 -6.30
C VAL A 109 -16.00 2.15 -7.37
N GLY A 110 -17.29 2.38 -7.61
CA GLY A 110 -17.79 3.28 -8.68
C GLY A 110 -18.03 2.55 -10.01
N ALA A 111 -18.39 3.31 -11.06
CA ALA A 111 -18.71 2.73 -12.37
C ALA A 111 -17.51 1.99 -12.98
N LEU A 112 -17.77 1.00 -13.84
CA LEU A 112 -16.72 0.40 -14.66
C LEU A 112 -16.20 1.44 -15.65
N GLY A 113 -14.88 1.50 -15.87
CA GLY A 113 -14.24 2.55 -16.67
C GLY A 113 -13.62 3.65 -15.82
N ASP A 114 -13.76 4.92 -16.22
CA ASP A 114 -13.08 6.04 -15.56
C ASP A 114 -13.68 6.38 -14.18
N GLY A 115 -15.01 6.27 -14.06
CA GLY A 115 -15.79 6.62 -12.87
C GLY A 115 -15.57 5.72 -11.64
N GLY A 116 -14.58 4.83 -11.66
CA GLY A 116 -14.28 4.11 -10.43
C GLY A 116 -12.83 3.76 -10.23
N LYS A 117 -12.51 3.48 -8.98
CA LYS A 117 -11.15 3.42 -8.47
C LYS A 117 -10.97 2.17 -7.60
N TRP A 118 -9.74 1.66 -7.55
CA TRP A 118 -9.38 0.59 -6.63
C TRP A 118 -9.17 1.18 -5.24
N VAL A 119 -9.91 0.68 -4.25
CA VAL A 119 -9.85 1.12 -2.86
C VAL A 119 -9.38 -0.03 -1.99
N CYS A 120 -8.48 0.29 -1.07
CA CYS A 120 -7.98 -0.62 -0.04
C CYS A 120 -8.73 -0.36 1.26
N GLY A 121 -9.35 -1.39 1.86
CA GLY A 121 -9.86 -1.30 3.23
C GLY A 121 -11.18 -0.52 3.39
N LEU A 122 -12.00 -0.41 2.34
CA LEU A 122 -13.31 0.27 2.43
C LEU A 122 -14.22 -0.37 3.49
N GLU A 123 -14.08 -1.67 3.73
CA GLU A 123 -14.80 -2.38 4.80
C GLU A 123 -14.51 -1.80 6.19
N ARG A 124 -13.34 -1.19 6.40
CA ARG A 124 -12.96 -0.56 7.67
C ARG A 124 -13.54 0.83 7.81
N ILE A 125 -13.55 1.59 6.72
CA ILE A 125 -14.13 2.94 6.65
C ILE A 125 -15.65 2.85 6.86
N ALA A 126 -16.31 1.88 6.22
CA ALA A 126 -17.75 1.63 6.38
C ALA A 126 -18.18 1.30 7.83
N GLN A 127 -17.25 0.84 8.66
CA GLN A 127 -17.48 0.53 10.07
C GLN A 127 -17.24 1.72 11.01
N GLN A 128 -16.63 2.83 10.55
CA GLN A 128 -16.41 4.02 11.39
C GLN A 128 -17.74 4.68 11.78
N ASP A 129 -17.83 5.24 12.99
CA ASP A 129 -19.04 5.94 13.47
C ASP A 129 -19.26 7.29 12.76
N SER A 130 -18.17 7.90 12.28
CA SER A 130 -18.17 9.09 11.44
C SER A 130 -16.89 9.10 10.63
N CYS A 131 -16.94 9.52 9.36
CA CYS A 131 -15.75 9.65 8.53
C CYS A 131 -15.86 10.85 7.58
N VAL A 132 -14.71 11.43 7.22
CA VAL A 132 -14.62 12.57 6.31
C VAL A 132 -13.74 12.19 5.13
N ILE A 133 -14.29 12.29 3.93
CA ILE A 133 -13.61 11.97 2.68
C ILE A 133 -13.41 13.26 1.89
N TYR A 134 -12.20 13.51 1.41
CA TYR A 134 -11.91 14.57 0.46
C TYR A 134 -11.71 13.97 -0.94
N SER A 135 -12.45 14.45 -1.93
CA SER A 135 -12.29 14.06 -3.33
C SER A 135 -11.92 15.26 -4.19
N PHE A 136 -10.90 15.09 -5.02
CA PHE A 136 -10.34 16.15 -5.87
C PHE A 136 -10.32 15.69 -7.33
N GLY A 137 -10.70 16.57 -8.25
CA GLY A 137 -10.66 16.26 -9.69
C GLY A 137 -11.72 15.22 -10.09
N ILE A 138 -12.96 15.46 -9.68
CA ILE A 138 -14.12 14.57 -9.87
C ILE A 138 -14.63 14.61 -11.33
N ASN A 139 -14.46 15.76 -11.99
CA ASN A 139 -15.08 16.09 -13.27
C ASN A 139 -16.60 15.88 -13.21
N ASN A 140 -17.24 15.53 -14.32
CA ASN A 140 -18.70 15.34 -14.40
C ASN A 140 -19.16 13.89 -14.12
N GLU A 141 -18.31 13.06 -13.52
CA GLU A 141 -18.56 11.63 -13.27
C GLU A 141 -18.34 11.32 -11.78
N SER A 142 -19.43 11.26 -11.02
CA SER A 142 -19.39 11.13 -9.55
C SER A 142 -19.81 9.75 -9.04
N SER A 143 -19.76 8.71 -9.90
CA SER A 143 -20.11 7.36 -9.48
C SER A 143 -19.17 6.79 -8.41
N PHE A 144 -17.92 7.22 -8.34
CA PHE A 144 -16.99 6.82 -7.29
C PHE A 144 -17.42 7.35 -5.92
N GLU A 145 -17.64 8.66 -5.79
CA GLU A 145 -18.08 9.29 -4.55
C GLU A 145 -19.46 8.77 -4.13
N ALA A 146 -20.37 8.60 -5.10
CA ALA A 146 -21.68 8.01 -4.84
C ALA A 146 -21.57 6.58 -4.29
N ALA A 147 -20.71 5.74 -4.89
CA ALA A 147 -20.48 4.37 -4.41
C ALA A 147 -19.82 4.33 -3.03
N LEU A 148 -18.85 5.22 -2.76
CA LEU A 148 -18.25 5.38 -1.43
C LEU A 148 -19.30 5.72 -0.37
N LEU A 149 -20.14 6.74 -0.63
CA LEU A 149 -21.17 7.17 0.31
C LEU A 149 -22.26 6.12 0.54
N ARG A 150 -22.54 5.26 -0.45
CA ARG A 150 -23.46 4.12 -0.31
C ARG A 150 -22.85 3.01 0.55
N ALA A 151 -21.56 2.70 0.34
CA ALA A 151 -20.85 1.70 1.12
C ALA A 151 -20.60 2.15 2.58
N ALA A 152 -20.38 3.45 2.79
CA ALA A 152 -20.09 4.05 4.08
C ALA A 152 -21.17 5.11 4.46
N PRO A 153 -22.31 4.67 5.05
CA PRO A 153 -23.48 5.54 5.24
C PRO A 153 -23.28 6.64 6.29
N ARG A 154 -22.27 6.52 7.16
CA ARG A 154 -21.93 7.50 8.21
C ARG A 154 -20.85 8.50 7.78
N CYS A 155 -20.40 8.40 6.54
CA CYS A 155 -19.39 9.29 5.99
C CYS A 155 -20.00 10.50 5.29
N GLN A 156 -19.19 11.55 5.18
CA GLN A 156 -19.47 12.74 4.37
C GLN A 156 -18.34 12.94 3.36
N VAL A 157 -18.67 13.42 2.16
CA VAL A 157 -17.69 13.71 1.11
C VAL A 157 -17.61 15.22 0.86
N TRP A 158 -16.38 15.70 0.71
CA TRP A 158 -16.03 17.07 0.37
C TRP A 158 -15.30 17.07 -0.97
N GLY A 159 -16.03 17.47 -2.01
CA GLY A 159 -15.58 17.47 -3.39
C GLY A 159 -15.08 18.82 -3.84
N TYR A 160 -13.93 18.82 -4.52
CA TYR A 160 -13.31 20.01 -5.06
C TYR A 160 -12.87 19.78 -6.51
N ASP A 161 -13.46 20.53 -7.42
CA ASP A 161 -13.06 20.52 -8.82
C ASP A 161 -13.41 21.85 -9.50
N PHE A 162 -12.39 22.61 -9.88
CA PHE A 162 -12.58 23.91 -10.52
C PHE A 162 -13.17 23.84 -11.95
N SER A 163 -13.16 22.66 -12.59
CA SER A 163 -13.61 22.49 -13.97
C SER A 163 -15.12 22.31 -14.10
N VAL A 164 -15.82 21.99 -13.00
CA VAL A 164 -17.27 21.73 -12.99
C VAL A 164 -17.97 22.50 -11.86
N PRO A 165 -19.27 22.84 -12.03
CA PRO A 165 -20.01 23.63 -11.04
C PRO A 165 -20.55 22.79 -9.86
N ASN A 166 -20.65 21.47 -9.99
CA ASN A 166 -21.22 20.56 -9.00
C ASN A 166 -20.75 19.11 -9.23
N PHE A 167 -21.09 18.23 -8.29
CA PHE A 167 -21.02 16.79 -8.51
C PHE A 167 -21.95 16.33 -9.64
N GLY A 168 -21.62 15.21 -10.27
CA GLY A 168 -22.44 14.56 -11.28
C GLY A 168 -23.82 14.09 -10.78
N PRO A 169 -24.68 13.63 -11.71
CA PRO A 169 -26.05 13.19 -11.42
C PRO A 169 -26.10 12.05 -10.40
N GLU A 170 -25.05 11.22 -10.30
CA GLU A 170 -24.98 10.09 -9.37
C GLU A 170 -25.09 10.51 -7.89
N ILE A 171 -24.71 11.75 -7.58
CA ILE A 171 -24.92 12.39 -6.28
C ILE A 171 -26.11 13.34 -6.32
N THR A 172 -26.21 14.22 -7.31
CA THR A 172 -27.16 15.35 -7.25
C THR A 172 -28.62 14.93 -7.35
N GLU A 173 -28.91 13.85 -8.07
CA GLU A 173 -30.26 13.28 -8.22
C GLU A 173 -30.69 12.40 -7.03
N ASP A 174 -29.74 11.98 -6.18
CA ASP A 174 -30.02 11.19 -4.98
C ASP A 174 -29.99 12.09 -3.73
N TYR A 175 -31.17 12.37 -3.18
CA TYR A 175 -31.32 13.23 -2.00
C TYR A 175 -30.49 12.76 -0.79
N SER A 176 -30.39 11.44 -0.58
CA SER A 176 -29.67 10.87 0.56
C SER A 176 -28.15 11.05 0.44
N LEU A 177 -27.62 10.99 -0.78
CA LEU A 177 -26.21 11.23 -1.06
C LEU A 177 -25.90 12.73 -1.04
N ARG A 178 -26.73 13.53 -1.71
CA ARG A 178 -26.58 14.99 -1.77
C ARG A 178 -26.56 15.63 -0.38
N SER A 179 -27.36 15.14 0.57
CA SER A 179 -27.38 15.67 1.94
C SER A 179 -26.08 15.46 2.73
N ARG A 180 -25.20 14.56 2.29
CA ARG A 180 -23.89 14.26 2.90
C ARG A 180 -22.72 14.64 2.00
N SER A 181 -22.99 15.38 0.93
CA SER A 181 -22.01 15.75 -0.08
C SER A 181 -21.88 17.26 -0.15
N HIS A 182 -20.65 17.75 -0.08
CA HIS A 182 -20.33 19.17 -0.08
C HIS A 182 -19.40 19.47 -1.24
N PHE A 183 -19.79 20.37 -2.14
CA PHE A 183 -19.01 20.65 -3.35
C PHE A 183 -18.59 22.11 -3.43
N LYS A 184 -17.35 22.33 -3.92
CA LYS A 184 -16.86 23.66 -4.31
C LYS A 184 -16.03 23.57 -5.60
N SER A 185 -16.22 24.53 -6.50
CA SER A 185 -15.43 24.63 -7.74
C SER A 185 -14.05 25.22 -7.49
N TRP A 186 -13.24 24.57 -6.66
CA TRP A 186 -11.91 25.02 -6.25
C TRP A 186 -10.85 23.98 -6.62
N GLY A 187 -9.60 24.42 -6.79
CA GLY A 187 -8.46 23.55 -7.03
C GLY A 187 -7.66 23.21 -5.77
N LEU A 188 -6.97 22.07 -5.78
CA LEU A 188 -5.96 21.71 -4.78
C LEU A 188 -4.59 22.21 -5.26
N GLY A 189 -3.90 23.01 -4.43
CA GLY A 189 -2.60 23.58 -4.72
C GLY A 189 -1.55 23.20 -3.67
N SER A 190 -0.28 23.34 -4.05
CA SER A 190 0.85 23.28 -3.09
C SER A 190 0.92 24.49 -2.18
N ALA A 191 0.25 25.58 -2.55
CA ALA A 191 0.07 26.81 -1.78
C ALA A 191 -1.32 27.38 -2.03
N ASP A 192 -1.79 28.18 -1.08
CA ASP A 192 -3.05 28.89 -1.17
C ASP A 192 -2.97 30.03 -2.20
N ASN A 193 -3.96 30.10 -3.09
CA ASN A 193 -4.16 31.19 -4.04
C ASN A 193 -5.66 31.41 -4.27
N TYR A 194 -6.30 32.15 -3.36
CA TYR A 194 -7.74 32.44 -3.37
C TYR A 194 -8.05 33.93 -3.19
N GLY A 195 -7.11 34.81 -3.57
CA GLY A 195 -7.31 36.26 -3.55
C GLY A 195 -8.38 36.75 -4.54
N PRO A 196 -8.72 38.05 -4.54
CA PRO A 196 -9.75 38.63 -5.42
C PRO A 196 -9.54 38.35 -6.92
N ASP A 197 -8.29 38.19 -7.34
CA ASP A 197 -7.92 37.94 -8.74
C ASP A 197 -7.74 36.45 -9.07
N ALA A 198 -7.91 35.55 -8.09
CA ALA A 198 -7.69 34.12 -8.29
C ALA A 198 -8.85 33.48 -9.06
N ASN A 199 -8.58 33.02 -10.27
CA ASN A 199 -9.55 32.33 -11.10
C ASN A 199 -8.91 31.15 -11.88
N PRO A 200 -9.14 29.89 -11.48
CA PRO A 200 -9.91 29.47 -10.31
C PRO A 200 -9.11 29.64 -9.01
N PRO A 201 -9.77 29.69 -7.84
CA PRO A 201 -9.07 29.70 -6.57
C PRO A 201 -8.49 28.32 -6.26
N PHE A 202 -7.26 28.31 -5.73
CA PHE A 202 -6.55 27.12 -5.27
C PHE A 202 -6.36 27.18 -3.76
N TYR A 203 -6.48 26.04 -3.10
CA TYR A 203 -6.30 25.90 -1.66
C TYR A 203 -5.39 24.71 -1.38
N THR A 204 -4.63 24.78 -0.28
CA THR A 204 -3.98 23.62 0.31
C THR A 204 -5.00 22.73 1.02
N LEU A 205 -4.68 21.44 1.17
CA LEU A 205 -5.51 20.51 1.93
C LEU A 205 -5.70 20.99 3.37
N GLN A 206 -4.65 21.54 3.98
CA GLN A 206 -4.68 22.04 5.36
C GLN A 206 -5.67 23.19 5.52
N THR A 207 -5.69 24.14 4.59
CA THR A 207 -6.65 25.25 4.61
C THR A 207 -8.09 24.74 4.44
N LEU A 208 -8.33 23.82 3.51
CA LEU A 208 -9.67 23.23 3.33
C LEU A 208 -10.14 22.45 4.57
N MET A 209 -9.25 21.71 5.22
CA MET A 209 -9.55 21.04 6.49
C MET A 209 -9.91 22.04 7.58
N ALA A 210 -9.12 23.10 7.74
CA ALA A 210 -9.37 24.14 8.74
C ALA A 210 -10.70 24.87 8.50
N MET A 211 -11.01 25.22 7.24
CA MET A 211 -12.27 25.89 6.87
C MET A 211 -13.50 25.04 7.17
N ASN A 212 -13.40 23.72 6.99
CA ASN A 212 -14.50 22.81 7.26
C ASN A 212 -14.54 22.34 8.73
N GLY A 213 -13.59 22.78 9.57
CA GLY A 213 -13.50 22.36 10.97
C GLY A 213 -13.06 20.91 11.16
N HIS A 214 -12.35 20.33 10.18
CA HIS A 214 -11.85 18.96 10.25
C HIS A 214 -10.41 18.91 10.76
N SER A 215 -10.15 18.07 11.75
CA SER A 215 -8.80 17.77 12.24
C SER A 215 -8.25 16.44 11.74
N PHE A 216 -9.08 15.64 11.08
CA PHE A 216 -8.77 14.27 10.63
C PHE A 216 -9.53 13.94 9.34
N ILE A 217 -8.90 13.13 8.50
CA ILE A 217 -9.47 12.58 7.25
C ILE A 217 -9.14 11.09 7.19
N ASP A 218 -10.07 10.30 6.66
CA ASP A 218 -9.90 8.87 6.41
C ASP A 218 -9.40 8.59 4.99
#